data_AF-A0A7X0JDC6-F1
#
_entry.id   AF-A0A7X0JDC6-F1
#
_cell.length_a   1.000
_cell.length_b   1.000
_cell.length_c   1.000
_cell.angle_alpha   90.00
_cell.angle_beta   90.00
_cell.angle_gamma   90.00
#
_symmetry.space_group_name_H-M   'P 1'
#
loop_
_entity.id
_entity.type
_entity.pdbx_description
1 polymer ?
#
loop_
_entity_poly.entity_id
_entity_poly.type
_entity_poly.pdbx_seq_one_letter_code
_entity_poly.pdbx_strand_id
1 'polypeptide(L)'
;MAAEAREAPTTPDGRYLVVRGRLWRKSNPLLAPELRQTLVDELMSARRAVQAALRDDDQAAVRRARQRVDAAKIGLGERGPVWWTDGAPDLNRRMARNTGYADWFAAWENETLEASRVGHP
;
A
#
# COMPACT_ATOMS: atom_id res chain seq x y z
N MET A 1 -9.02 24.14 4.00
CA MET A 1 -7.76 23.97 3.25
C MET A 1 -7.48 22.48 3.17
N ALA A 2 -7.75 21.86 2.03
CA ALA A 2 -7.33 20.48 1.80
C ALA A 2 -5.81 20.50 1.73
N ALA A 3 -5.12 19.88 2.69
CA ALA A 3 -3.71 19.58 2.51
C ALA A 3 -3.61 18.80 1.19
N GLU A 4 -2.91 19.34 0.20
CA GLU A 4 -2.54 18.56 -0.99
C GLU A 4 -1.94 17.25 -0.46
N ALA A 5 -2.61 16.15 -0.78
CA ALA A 5 -2.16 14.84 -0.37
C ALA A 5 -0.87 14.56 -1.14
N ARG A 6 0.28 14.97 -0.57
CA ARG A 6 1.59 14.62 -1.09
C ARG A 6 1.61 13.11 -1.29
N GLU A 7 1.86 12.69 -2.52
CA GLU A 7 1.91 11.28 -2.87
C GLU A 7 2.98 10.60 -2.00
N ALA A 8 2.63 9.47 -1.40
CA ALA A 8 3.56 8.71 -0.57
C ALA A 8 4.79 8.32 -1.40
N PRO A 9 6.03 8.51 -0.90
CA PRO A 9 7.21 8.19 -1.67
C PRO A 9 7.26 6.69 -1.96
N THR A 10 7.70 6.36 -3.17
CA THR A 10 7.91 4.98 -3.61
C THR A 10 9.40 4.66 -3.52
N THR A 11 9.75 3.46 -3.04
CA THR A 11 11.15 3.00 -2.95
C THR A 11 11.82 3.00 -4.34
N PRO A 12 13.16 3.14 -4.44
CA PRO A 12 13.85 3.23 -5.73
C PRO A 12 13.61 2.04 -6.66
N ASP A 13 13.37 0.86 -6.08
CA ASP A 13 13.05 -0.38 -6.81
C ASP A 13 11.55 -0.54 -7.16
N GLY A 14 10.72 0.42 -6.79
CA GLY A 14 9.28 0.41 -7.07
C GLY A 14 8.47 -0.61 -6.26
N ARG A 15 9.06 -1.31 -5.28
CA ARG A 15 8.37 -2.41 -4.56
C ARG A 15 7.42 -1.94 -3.48
N TYR A 16 7.72 -0.80 -2.85
CA TYR A 16 6.97 -0.31 -1.70
C TYR A 16 6.64 1.17 -1.84
N LEU A 17 5.52 1.57 -1.25
CA LEU A 17 5.22 2.96 -0.91
C LEU A 17 5.41 3.17 0.60
N VAL A 18 5.78 4.38 1.03
CA VAL A 18 5.99 4.68 2.45
C VAL A 18 4.85 5.55 2.99
N VAL A 19 4.08 5.00 3.92
CA VAL A 19 3.01 5.75 4.62
C VAL A 19 3.33 5.79 6.09
N ARG A 20 3.47 7.01 6.64
CA ARG A 20 3.86 7.25 8.05
C ARG A 20 5.13 6.50 8.44
N GLY A 21 6.15 6.55 7.57
CA GLY A 21 7.44 5.88 7.75
C GLY A 21 7.39 4.35 7.61
N ARG A 22 6.24 3.76 7.26
CA ARG A 22 6.07 2.31 7.13
C ARG A 22 5.94 1.91 5.66
N LEU A 23 6.67 0.87 5.27
CA LEU A 23 6.62 0.26 3.95
C LEU A 23 5.29 -0.46 3.75
N TRP A 24 4.67 -0.24 2.60
CA TRP A 24 3.50 -0.97 2.13
C TRP A 24 3.81 -1.47 0.73
N ARG A 25 3.73 -2.79 0.55
CA ARG A 25 4.02 -3.40 -0.74
C ARG A 25 3.04 -2.90 -1.79
N LYS A 26 3.55 -2.49 -2.95
CA LYS A 26 2.73 -2.06 -4.09
C LYS A 26 2.12 -3.27 -4.78
N SER A 27 1.01 -3.04 -5.46
CA SER A 27 0.41 -4.03 -6.35
C SER A 27 1.43 -4.43 -7.43
N ASN A 28 1.41 -5.68 -7.86
CA ASN A 28 2.29 -6.21 -8.88
C ASN A 28 2.09 -5.42 -10.20
N PRO A 29 3.11 -4.68 -10.68
CA PRO A 29 2.99 -3.90 -11.90
C PRO A 29 2.93 -4.76 -13.17
N LEU A 30 3.27 -6.05 -13.07
CA LEU A 30 3.26 -7.00 -14.19
C LEU A 30 1.89 -7.66 -14.41
N LEU A 31 0.87 -7.31 -13.64
CA LEU A 31 -0.49 -7.80 -13.87
C LEU A 31 -1.05 -7.21 -15.17
N ALA A 32 -1.73 -8.05 -15.96
CA ALA A 32 -2.51 -7.57 -17.10
C ALA A 32 -3.52 -6.49 -16.62
N PRO A 33 -3.68 -5.37 -17.35
CA PRO A 33 -4.53 -4.26 -16.92
C PRO A 33 -5.95 -4.68 -16.55
N GLU A 34 -6.54 -5.61 -17.30
CA GLU A 34 -7.90 -6.11 -17.12
C GLU A 34 -8.03 -6.93 -15.82
N LEU A 35 -7.03 -7.79 -15.56
CA LEU A 35 -6.96 -8.56 -14.33
C LEU A 35 -6.75 -7.63 -13.12
N ARG A 36 -5.85 -6.65 -13.26
CA ARG A 36 -5.62 -5.64 -12.21
C ARG A 36 -6.92 -4.90 -11.90
N GLN A 37 -7.65 -4.46 -12.91
CA GLN A 37 -8.92 -3.75 -12.72
C GLN A 37 -9.95 -4.64 -12.02
N THR A 38 -10.10 -5.89 -12.46
CA THR A 38 -11.01 -6.86 -11.84
C THR A 38 -10.72 -7.05 -10.35
N LEU A 39 -9.45 -7.18 -9.98
CA LEU A 39 -9.03 -7.33 -8.59
C LEU A 39 -9.26 -6.06 -7.75
N VAL A 40 -9.07 -4.88 -8.35
CA VAL A 40 -9.41 -3.59 -7.73
C VAL A 40 -10.91 -3.49 -7.47
N ASP A 41 -11.74 -3.88 -8.44
CA ASP A 41 -13.20 -3.86 -8.31
C ASP A 41 -13.67 -4.81 -7.21
N GLU A 42 -13.12 -6.03 -7.16
CA GLU A 42 -13.38 -6.98 -6.08
C GLU A 42 -12.94 -6.44 -4.71
N LEU A 43 -11.77 -5.80 -4.63
CA LEU A 43 -11.30 -5.17 -3.39
C LEU A 43 -12.26 -4.08 -2.91
N MET A 44 -12.74 -3.22 -3.81
CA MET A 44 -13.66 -2.14 -3.47
C MET A 44 -15.06 -2.67 -3.12
N SER A 45 -15.53 -3.71 -3.81
CA SER A 45 -16.75 -4.45 -3.49
C SER A 45 -16.67 -5.07 -2.08
N ALA A 46 -15.58 -5.79 -1.78
CA ALA A 46 -15.36 -6.42 -0.48
C ALA A 46 -15.26 -5.41 0.66
N ARG A 47 -14.59 -4.26 0.46
CA ARG A 47 -14.54 -3.17 1.45
C ARG A 47 -15.92 -2.61 1.78
N ARG A 48 -16.76 -2.40 0.77
CA ARG A 48 -18.15 -1.97 0.98
C ARG A 48 -18.94 -3.02 1.76
N ALA A 49 -18.76 -4.30 1.45
CA ALA A 49 -19.38 -5.39 2.19
C ALA A 49 -18.93 -5.44 3.67
N VAL A 50 -17.67 -5.16 3.97
CA VAL A 50 -17.20 -5.03 5.38
C VAL A 50 -17.97 -3.91 6.09
N GLN A 51 -18.09 -2.75 5.46
CA GLN A 51 -18.79 -1.61 6.05
C GLN A 51 -20.28 -1.88 6.27
N ALA A 52 -20.95 -2.53 5.31
CA ALA A 52 -22.34 -2.93 5.44
C ALA A 52 -22.53 -3.92 6.61
N ALA A 53 -21.75 -5.00 6.63
CA ALA A 53 -21.83 -6.01 7.68
C ALA A 53 -21.53 -5.46 9.08
N LEU A 54 -20.64 -4.47 9.22
CA LEU A 54 -20.40 -3.78 10.49
C LEU A 54 -21.59 -2.93 10.95
N ARG A 55 -22.33 -2.32 10.03
CA ARG A 55 -23.56 -1.57 10.36
C ARG A 55 -24.68 -2.49 10.83
N ASP A 56 -24.73 -3.69 10.28
CA ASP A 56 -25.75 -4.70 10.59
C ASP A 56 -25.37 -5.59 11.79
N ASP A 57 -24.21 -5.35 12.41
CA ASP A 57 -23.58 -6.19 13.46
C ASP A 57 -23.46 -7.69 13.11
N ASP A 58 -23.43 -8.02 11.81
CA ASP A 58 -23.25 -9.40 11.35
C ASP A 58 -21.76 -9.76 11.31
N GLN A 59 -21.28 -10.30 12.44
CA GLN A 59 -19.90 -10.73 12.59
C GLN A 59 -19.49 -11.84 11.59
N ALA A 60 -20.42 -12.68 11.13
CA ALA A 60 -20.12 -13.72 10.15
C ALA A 60 -19.94 -13.13 8.75
N ALA A 61 -20.76 -12.14 8.37
CA ALA A 61 -20.58 -11.39 7.13
C ALA A 61 -19.29 -10.55 7.16
N VAL A 62 -18.94 -9.94 8.31
CA VAL A 62 -17.66 -9.21 8.47
C VAL A 62 -16.47 -10.13 8.18
N ARG A 63 -16.46 -11.35 8.74
CA ARG A 63 -15.38 -12.32 8.50
C ARG A 63 -15.27 -12.68 7.02
N ARG A 64 -16.39 -13.01 6.36
CA ARG A 64 -16.44 -13.34 4.93
C ARG A 64 -15.96 -12.17 4.05
N ALA A 65 -16.40 -10.95 4.34
CA ALA A 65 -15.97 -9.78 3.59
C ALA A 65 -14.48 -9.47 3.78
N ARG A 66 -13.93 -9.66 4.99
CA ARG A 66 -12.48 -9.53 5.25
C ARG A 66 -11.65 -10.58 4.52
N GLN A 67 -12.15 -11.81 4.40
CA GLN A 67 -11.49 -12.85 3.59
C GLN A 67 -11.43 -12.45 2.11
N ARG A 68 -12.52 -11.89 1.56
CA ARG A 68 -12.53 -11.36 0.19
C ARG A 68 -11.53 -10.21 0.00
N VAL A 69 -11.43 -9.30 0.96
CA VAL A 69 -10.40 -8.24 0.95
C VAL A 69 -9.00 -8.84 0.92
N ASP A 70 -8.73 -9.87 1.71
CA ASP A 70 -7.42 -10.50 1.75
C ASP A 70 -7.09 -11.22 0.43
N ALA A 71 -8.03 -11.99 -0.11
CA ALA A 71 -7.88 -12.66 -1.40
C ALA A 71 -7.60 -11.68 -2.54
N ALA A 72 -8.34 -10.57 -2.63
CA ALA A 72 -8.10 -9.54 -3.63
C ALA A 72 -6.71 -8.90 -3.49
N LYS A 73 -6.26 -8.64 -2.25
CA LYS A 73 -4.92 -8.09 -2.00
C LYS A 73 -3.79 -9.07 -2.31
N ILE A 74 -4.00 -10.36 -2.08
CA ILE A 74 -3.06 -11.41 -2.50
C ILE A 74 -3.00 -11.45 -4.03
N GLY A 75 -4.15 -11.43 -4.71
CA GLY A 75 -4.20 -11.38 -6.18
C GLY A 75 -3.52 -10.14 -6.77
N LEU A 76 -3.66 -8.98 -6.11
CA LEU A 76 -2.96 -7.75 -6.48
C LEU A 76 -1.45 -7.82 -6.19
N GLY A 77 -0.97 -8.80 -5.41
CA GLY A 77 0.42 -8.89 -4.98
C GLY A 77 0.80 -7.97 -3.82
N GLU A 78 -0.16 -7.32 -3.16
CA GLU A 78 0.07 -6.47 -1.97
C GLU A 78 0.32 -7.30 -0.70
N ARG A 79 -0.04 -8.58 -0.74
CA ARG A 79 0.09 -9.59 0.32
C ARG A 79 0.44 -10.95 -0.27
N GLY A 80 0.81 -11.89 0.58
CA GLY A 80 1.20 -13.23 0.15
C GLY A 80 2.60 -13.24 -0.49
N PRO A 81 2.87 -14.19 -1.40
CA PRO A 81 4.14 -14.30 -2.10
C PRO A 81 4.54 -12.98 -2.77
N VAL A 82 5.84 -12.72 -2.82
CA VAL A 82 6.38 -11.54 -3.48
C VAL A 82 6.31 -11.71 -4.99
N TRP A 83 6.15 -10.61 -5.72
CA TRP A 83 6.05 -10.63 -7.19
C TRP A 83 7.41 -10.40 -7.89
N TRP A 84 8.48 -10.16 -7.14
CA TRP A 84 9.84 -10.07 -7.67
C TRP A 84 10.57 -11.42 -7.57
N THR A 85 11.52 -11.64 -8.48
CA THR A 85 12.23 -12.92 -8.67
C THR A 85 13.70 -12.89 -8.28
N ASP A 86 14.21 -11.75 -7.82
CA ASP A 86 15.63 -11.57 -7.46
C ASP A 86 16.01 -12.13 -6.08
N GLY A 87 15.08 -12.78 -5.39
CA GLY A 87 15.31 -13.39 -4.07
C GLY A 87 15.32 -12.40 -2.89
N ALA A 88 15.06 -11.11 -3.11
CA ALA A 88 14.99 -10.15 -2.02
C ALA A 88 13.88 -10.49 -1.01
N PRO A 89 14.09 -10.27 0.30
CA PRO A 89 13.08 -10.56 1.30
C PRO A 89 11.89 -9.59 1.23
N ASP A 90 10.73 -10.03 1.70
CA ASP A 90 9.59 -9.14 1.91
C ASP A 90 9.79 -8.24 3.14
N LEU A 91 9.73 -6.94 2.90
CA LEU A 91 9.84 -5.89 3.91
C LEU A 91 8.48 -5.21 4.14
N ASN A 92 7.38 -5.77 3.63
CA ASN A 92 6.03 -5.23 3.80
C ASN A 92 5.72 -5.00 5.28
N ARG A 93 5.15 -3.83 5.58
CA ARG A 93 4.85 -3.37 6.93
C ARG A 93 6.10 -3.28 7.81
N ARG A 94 7.32 -3.09 7.32
CA ARG A 94 8.47 -2.68 8.16
C ARG A 94 8.62 -1.16 8.15
N MET A 95 9.27 -0.60 9.18
CA MET A 95 9.64 0.81 9.18
C MET A 95 10.79 1.01 8.18
N ALA A 96 10.68 1.99 7.27
CA ALA A 96 11.69 2.24 6.23
C ALA A 96 13.09 2.48 6.82
N ARG A 97 13.16 3.23 7.94
CA ARG A 97 14.40 3.47 8.72
C ARG A 97 15.06 2.20 9.31
N ASN A 98 14.35 1.07 9.36
CA ASN A 98 14.85 -0.20 9.90
C ASN A 98 15.09 -1.24 8.79
N THR A 99 15.22 -0.80 7.54
CA THR A 99 15.49 -1.67 6.38
C THR A 99 16.60 -1.09 5.52
N GLY A 100 16.98 -1.79 4.44
CA GLY A 100 17.92 -1.28 3.44
C GLY A 100 17.45 -0.02 2.68
N TYR A 101 16.27 0.54 3.03
CA TYR A 101 15.77 1.80 2.47
C TYR A 101 16.01 2.99 3.40
N ALA A 102 16.72 2.80 4.53
CA ALA A 102 16.88 3.82 5.56
C ALA A 102 17.51 5.11 5.03
N ASP A 103 18.65 5.00 4.34
CA ASP A 103 19.39 6.16 3.84
C ASP A 103 18.60 6.92 2.77
N TRP A 104 17.97 6.19 1.85
CA TRP A 104 17.09 6.77 0.85
C TRP A 104 15.89 7.50 1.50
N PHE A 105 15.25 6.88 2.49
CA PHE A 105 14.08 7.48 3.13
C PHE A 105 14.46 8.74 3.93
N ALA A 106 15.61 8.73 4.62
CA ALA A 106 16.13 9.90 5.31
C ALA A 106 16.45 11.06 4.36
N ALA A 107 17.04 10.77 3.18
CA ALA A 107 17.27 11.78 2.16
C ALA A 107 15.95 12.40 1.66
N TRP A 108 14.94 11.57 1.38
CA TRP A 108 13.61 12.04 0.98
C TRP A 108 12.91 12.89 2.05
N GLU A 109 13.01 12.49 3.34
CA GLU A 109 12.46 13.29 4.45
C GLU A 109 13.13 14.65 4.54
N ASN A 110 14.47 14.71 4.42
CA ASN A 110 15.21 15.97 4.44
C ASN A 110 14.82 16.90 3.28
N GLU A 111 14.75 16.38 2.05
CA GLU A 111 14.30 17.16 0.89
C GLU A 111 12.88 17.71 1.08
N THR A 112 11.98 16.88 1.62
CA THR A 112 10.58 17.28 1.87
C THR A 112 10.48 18.36 2.95
N LEU A 113 11.33 18.28 3.99
CA LEU A 113 11.41 19.28 5.05
C LEU A 113 11.97 20.61 4.52
N GLU A 114 13.04 20.57 3.72
CA GLU A 114 13.63 21.76 3.09
C GLU A 114 12.63 22.43 2.13
N ALA A 115 11.95 21.66 1.26
CA ALA A 115 10.91 22.17 0.38
C ALA A 115 9.74 22.82 1.16
N SER A 116 9.49 22.39 2.39
CA SER A 116 8.44 22.97 3.25
C SER A 116 8.94 24.22 4.02
N ARG A 117 10.26 24.40 4.19
CA ARG A 117 10.88 25.57 4.83
C ARG A 117 10.99 26.77 3.89
N VAL A 118 11.19 26.52 2.59
CA VAL A 118 11.50 27.58 1.62
C VAL A 118 10.27 28.40 1.19
N GLY A 119 9.05 28.01 1.60
CA GLY A 119 7.83 28.81 1.35
C GLY A 119 7.59 29.04 -0.14
N HIS A 120 6.77 28.19 -0.75
CA HIS A 120 6.33 28.40 -2.13
C HIS A 120 5.71 29.82 -2.24
N PRO A 121 6.17 30.67 -3.18
CA PRO A 121 5.60 32.01 -3.37
C PRO A 121 4.12 31.95 -3.77
#